data_AF-A0A8D1Q7T7-F1
#
_entry.id   AF-A0A8D1Q7T7-F1
#
_cell.length_a   1.000
_cell.length_b   1.000
_cell.length_c   1.000
_cell.angle_alpha   90.00
_cell.angle_beta   90.00
_cell.angle_gamma   90.00
#
_symmetry.space_group_name_H-M   'P 1'
#
loop_
_entity.id
_entity.type
_entity.pdbx_description
1 polymer ?
#
loop_
_entity_poly.entity_id
_entity_poly.type
_entity_poly.pdbx_seq_one_letter_code
_entity_poly.pdbx_strand_id
1 'polypeptide(L)'
;MDSQQASGTIVQIVINNKHKHGQVCVSNGKTYSHGESWHPNLRAFGIVECVLCTCNVTKQECKKIHCPNRYPCKYPQKIDGKCCKVCPGKKAKEELPSQSLDSKGYFCGEETMPVYESVFMEDGETTRKIALETERPPQVEVHVWTIRKGILQHFHIEKISKRMFEELHHFKLVTRTTLSQWKIFTEGEAQISQMCSSRVCRTELEDLVKVLYLERSEKGHC
;
A
#
# COMPACT_ATOMS: atom_id res chain seq x y z
N MET A 1 1.55 -65.88 -27.01
CA MET A 1 2.54 -64.92 -26.48
C MET A 1 1.72 -63.75 -25.97
N ASP A 2 1.26 -63.83 -24.72
CA ASP A 2 0.22 -62.94 -24.19
C ASP A 2 0.79 -62.07 -23.06
N SER A 3 0.73 -60.76 -23.33
CA SER A 3 0.55 -59.58 -22.47
C SER A 3 1.17 -59.55 -21.06
N GLN A 4 2.15 -58.65 -20.92
CA GLN A 4 2.64 -58.14 -19.63
C GLN A 4 1.53 -57.37 -18.88
N GLN A 5 1.02 -57.93 -17.78
CA GLN A 5 0.13 -57.23 -16.88
C GLN A 5 0.96 -56.44 -15.84
N ALA A 6 1.08 -55.13 -16.03
CA ALA A 6 1.67 -54.23 -15.05
C ALA A 6 0.80 -54.20 -13.78
N SER A 7 1.38 -54.61 -12.66
CA SER A 7 0.76 -54.54 -11.33
C SER A 7 0.74 -53.08 -10.84
N GLY A 8 -0.39 -52.40 -11.00
CA GLY A 8 -0.58 -51.02 -10.54
C GLY A 8 -0.95 -50.96 -9.05
N THR A 9 -0.26 -50.12 -8.28
CA THR A 9 -0.64 -49.82 -6.89
C THR A 9 -1.77 -48.78 -6.87
N ILE A 10 -2.93 -49.16 -6.34
CA ILE A 10 -4.04 -48.22 -6.09
C ILE A 10 -3.72 -47.46 -4.80
N VAL A 11 -3.46 -46.16 -4.93
CA VAL A 11 -3.29 -45.27 -3.77
C VAL A 11 -4.65 -44.70 -3.40
N GLN A 12 -5.25 -45.20 -2.32
CA GLN A 12 -6.51 -44.67 -1.80
C GLN A 12 -6.21 -43.44 -0.93
N ILE A 13 -6.38 -42.25 -1.51
CA ILE A 13 -6.27 -40.99 -0.77
C ILE A 13 -7.52 -40.85 0.11
N VAL A 14 -7.40 -41.26 1.38
CA VAL A 14 -8.43 -41.03 2.39
C VAL A 14 -8.24 -39.61 2.92
N ILE A 15 -9.08 -38.67 2.45
CA ILE A 15 -9.15 -37.33 3.03
C ILE A 15 -9.79 -37.48 4.41
N ASN A 16 -8.95 -37.54 5.45
CA ASN A 16 -9.40 -37.62 6.85
C ASN A 16 -10.01 -36.27 7.27
N ASN A 17 -11.31 -36.08 7.03
CA ASN A 17 -12.11 -34.93 7.50
C ASN A 17 -12.36 -34.93 9.03
N LYS A 18 -11.44 -35.49 9.83
CA LYS A 18 -11.58 -35.58 11.29
C LYS A 18 -11.07 -34.35 12.06
N HIS A 19 -10.68 -33.28 11.37
CA HIS A 19 -10.37 -32.01 12.03
C HIS A 19 -11.20 -30.87 11.42
N LYS A 20 -12.16 -30.35 12.22
CA LYS A 20 -12.89 -29.07 12.09
C LYS A 20 -14.31 -29.05 11.48
N HIS A 21 -15.14 -30.08 11.67
CA HIS A 21 -16.60 -29.86 11.66
C HIS A 21 -17.03 -29.27 13.01
N GLY A 22 -17.11 -27.95 13.13
CA GLY A 22 -17.79 -27.35 14.29
C GLY A 22 -17.33 -25.96 14.76
N GLN A 23 -16.45 -25.27 14.03
CA GLN A 23 -16.06 -23.88 14.38
C GLN A 23 -16.07 -22.98 13.14
N VAL A 24 -17.11 -23.10 12.33
CA VAL A 24 -17.34 -22.26 11.16
C VAL A 24 -18.77 -21.73 11.16
N CYS A 25 -18.95 -20.52 10.63
CA CYS A 25 -20.25 -19.90 10.37
C CYS A 25 -20.52 -19.90 8.87
N VAL A 26 -21.77 -20.01 8.45
CA VAL A 26 -22.15 -19.95 7.03
C VAL A 26 -23.11 -18.79 6.81
N SER A 27 -22.76 -17.88 5.90
CA SER A 27 -23.57 -16.70 5.57
C SER A 27 -23.59 -16.51 4.05
N ASN A 28 -24.79 -16.54 3.45
CA ASN A 28 -25.01 -16.40 2.00
C ASN A 28 -24.11 -17.29 1.14
N GLY A 29 -24.00 -18.57 1.51
CA GLY A 29 -23.22 -19.57 0.77
C GLY A 29 -21.69 -19.44 0.94
N LYS A 30 -21.21 -18.53 1.79
CA LYS A 30 -19.80 -18.42 2.19
C LYS A 30 -19.60 -18.99 3.59
N THR A 31 -18.49 -19.67 3.79
CA THR A 31 -18.06 -20.23 5.09
C THR A 31 -17.00 -19.32 5.70
N TYR A 32 -17.15 -19.02 6.98
CA TYR A 32 -16.29 -18.13 7.76
C TYR A 32 -15.72 -18.91 8.95
N SER A 33 -14.42 -18.74 9.21
CA SER A 33 -13.74 -19.36 10.35
C SER A 33 -14.04 -18.62 11.65
N HIS A 34 -13.92 -19.29 12.80
CA HIS A 34 -13.97 -18.61 14.10
C HIS A 34 -13.03 -17.38 14.14
N GLY A 35 -13.55 -16.24 14.58
CA GLY A 35 -12.86 -14.94 14.64
C GLY A 35 -12.95 -14.12 13.34
N GLU A 36 -13.32 -14.72 12.22
CA GLU A 36 -13.44 -14.03 10.94
C GLU A 36 -14.61 -13.05 10.98
N SER A 37 -14.40 -11.86 10.40
CA SER A 37 -15.40 -10.79 10.36
C SER A 37 -15.66 -10.33 8.92
N TRP A 38 -16.92 -10.06 8.60
CA TRP A 38 -17.36 -9.69 7.26
C TRP A 38 -18.53 -8.72 7.26
N HIS A 39 -18.68 -7.99 6.16
CA HIS A 39 -19.90 -7.24 5.87
C HIS A 39 -20.90 -8.17 5.16
N PRO A 40 -22.15 -8.31 5.67
CA PRO A 40 -23.12 -9.18 5.04
C PRO A 40 -23.53 -8.62 3.69
N ASN A 41 -23.67 -9.51 2.70
CA ASN A 41 -24.16 -9.16 1.37
C ASN A 41 -25.64 -9.52 1.26
N LEU A 42 -26.54 -8.53 1.24
CA LEU A 42 -27.97 -8.78 1.05
C LEU A 42 -28.29 -8.83 -0.44
N ARG A 43 -29.02 -9.87 -0.88
CA ARG A 43 -29.36 -10.10 -2.30
C ARG A 43 -29.92 -8.86 -3.02
N ALA A 44 -30.69 -8.02 -2.33
CA ALA A 44 -31.29 -6.80 -2.89
C ALA A 44 -30.44 -5.53 -2.73
N PHE A 45 -29.46 -5.51 -1.81
CA PHE A 45 -28.73 -4.28 -1.43
C PHE A 45 -27.22 -4.38 -1.58
N GLY A 46 -26.70 -5.54 -1.97
CA GLY A 46 -25.26 -5.79 -1.99
C GLY A 46 -24.65 -5.79 -0.59
N ILE A 47 -23.37 -5.42 -0.50
CA ILE A 47 -22.61 -5.40 0.75
C ILE A 47 -23.12 -4.29 1.67
N VAL A 48 -23.52 -4.65 2.89
CA VAL A 48 -23.97 -3.69 3.91
C VAL A 48 -22.77 -3.23 4.73
N GLU A 49 -22.14 -2.15 4.28
CA GLU A 49 -20.90 -1.59 4.85
C GLU A 49 -21.03 -1.22 6.34
N CYS A 50 -22.24 -0.87 6.80
CA CYS A 50 -22.50 -0.45 8.18
C CYS A 50 -22.90 -1.57 9.14
N VAL A 51 -22.77 -2.83 8.73
CA VAL A 51 -22.98 -3.99 9.60
C VAL A 51 -21.72 -4.85 9.53
N LEU A 52 -21.13 -5.15 10.69
CA LEU A 52 -20.00 -6.08 10.79
C LEU A 52 -20.47 -7.33 11.52
N CYS A 53 -20.40 -8.46 10.84
CA CYS A 53 -20.65 -9.78 11.40
C CYS A 53 -19.33 -10.44 11.75
N THR A 54 -19.27 -11.17 12.87
CA THR A 54 -18.12 -11.95 13.29
C THR A 54 -18.56 -13.37 13.62
N CYS A 55 -17.77 -14.36 13.23
CA CYS A 55 -18.04 -15.75 13.55
C CYS A 55 -17.50 -16.09 14.93
N ASN A 56 -18.38 -16.29 15.90
CA ASN A 56 -18.04 -16.83 17.20
C ASN A 56 -18.33 -18.33 17.23
N VAL A 57 -17.33 -19.11 16.80
CA VAL A 57 -17.33 -20.58 16.76
C VAL A 57 -18.32 -21.06 15.69
N THR A 58 -19.59 -21.17 16.00
CA THR A 58 -20.67 -21.49 15.04
C THR A 58 -21.75 -20.42 14.99
N LYS A 59 -21.64 -19.39 15.83
CA LYS A 59 -22.63 -18.33 15.96
C LYS A 59 -22.17 -17.08 15.22
N GLN A 60 -22.98 -16.64 14.26
CA GLN A 60 -22.81 -15.34 13.62
C GLN A 60 -23.32 -14.24 14.57
N GLU A 61 -22.45 -13.29 14.91
CA GLU A 61 -22.80 -12.11 15.72
C GLU A 61 -22.61 -10.86 14.89
N CYS A 62 -23.68 -10.10 14.63
CA CYS A 62 -23.62 -8.88 13.83
C CYS A 62 -23.87 -7.63 14.66
N LYS A 63 -23.03 -6.61 14.45
CA LYS A 63 -23.13 -5.31 15.12
C LYS A 63 -23.24 -4.22 14.07
N LYS A 64 -24.05 -3.20 14.38
CA LYS A 64 -24.16 -2.00 13.55
C LYS A 64 -22.96 -1.10 13.84
N ILE A 65 -22.30 -0.64 12.78
CA ILE A 65 -21.28 0.38 12.88
C ILE A 65 -21.99 1.72 13.02
N HIS A 66 -21.68 2.43 14.11
CA HIS A 66 -22.19 3.77 14.37
C HIS A 66 -21.17 4.80 13.90
N CYS A 67 -21.61 5.69 13.02
CA CYS A 67 -20.79 6.80 12.54
C CYS A 67 -20.91 8.00 13.47
N PRO A 68 -19.86 8.84 13.55
CA PRO A 68 -19.94 10.05 14.34
C PRO A 68 -20.95 11.04 13.71
N ASN A 69 -21.70 11.74 14.57
CA ASN A 69 -22.66 12.76 14.12
C ASN A 69 -21.95 14.03 13.61
N ARG A 70 -20.70 14.24 14.03
CA ARG A 70 -19.86 15.38 13.61
C ARG A 70 -18.52 14.86 13.13
N TYR A 71 -18.06 15.42 12.02
CA TYR A 71 -16.79 15.08 11.40
C TYR A 71 -15.84 16.28 11.48
N PRO A 72 -14.51 16.07 11.56
CA PRO A 72 -13.51 17.14 11.72
C PRO A 72 -13.26 17.95 10.43
N CYS A 73 -14.25 18.05 9.54
CA CYS A 73 -14.18 18.83 8.32
C CYS A 73 -15.56 19.31 7.89
N LYS A 74 -15.57 20.38 7.08
CA LYS A 74 -16.79 20.98 6.55
C LYS A 74 -17.51 20.09 5.53
N TYR A 75 -16.78 19.24 4.82
CA TYR A 75 -17.33 18.39 3.73
C TYR A 75 -16.86 16.94 3.84
N PRO A 76 -17.48 16.12 4.72
CA PRO A 76 -17.19 14.69 4.81
C PRO A 76 -17.71 13.96 3.56
N GLN A 77 -16.87 13.14 2.96
CA GLN A 77 -17.15 12.41 1.72
C GLN A 77 -17.47 10.94 2.01
N LYS A 78 -18.53 10.41 1.37
CA LYS A 78 -18.83 8.98 1.39
C LYS A 78 -17.87 8.28 0.42
N ILE A 79 -17.24 7.20 0.87
CA ILE A 79 -16.37 6.35 0.05
C ILE A 79 -17.01 4.98 -0.07
N ASP A 80 -17.00 4.43 -1.28
CA ASP A 80 -17.49 3.08 -1.55
C ASP A 80 -16.72 2.04 -0.72
N GLY A 81 -17.46 1.13 -0.10
CA GLY A 81 -16.93 0.11 0.79
C GLY A 81 -16.75 0.56 2.24
N LYS A 82 -16.99 1.83 2.59
CA LYS A 82 -16.85 2.34 3.98
C LYS A 82 -18.16 2.82 4.56
N CYS A 83 -18.56 2.28 5.72
CA CYS A 83 -19.78 2.73 6.40
C CYS A 83 -19.85 4.26 6.59
N CYS A 84 -18.79 4.83 7.17
CA CYS A 84 -18.74 6.23 7.57
C CYS A 84 -18.08 7.12 6.54
N LYS A 85 -18.51 8.39 6.51
CA LYS A 85 -17.87 9.42 5.69
C LYS A 85 -16.44 9.65 6.19
N VAL A 86 -15.56 10.12 5.30
CA VAL A 86 -14.20 10.51 5.65
C VAL A 86 -13.96 11.96 5.30
N CYS A 87 -13.06 12.60 6.03
CA CYS A 87 -12.61 13.94 5.70
C CYS A 87 -11.41 13.86 4.76
N PRO A 88 -11.48 14.41 3.53
CA PRO A 88 -10.34 14.49 2.65
C PRO A 88 -9.31 15.47 3.23
N GLY A 89 -8.21 14.94 3.76
CA GLY A 89 -6.92 15.63 3.93
C GLY A 89 -6.89 16.93 4.72
N LYS A 90 -7.04 16.85 6.05
CA LYS A 90 -6.04 17.41 6.98
C LYS A 90 -5.83 16.37 8.07
N LYS A 91 -4.56 15.94 8.27
CA LYS A 91 -4.18 15.12 9.42
C LYS A 91 -4.66 15.85 10.68
N ALA A 92 -5.75 15.39 11.28
CA ALA A 92 -6.16 15.85 12.59
C ALA A 92 -5.07 15.39 13.57
N LYS A 93 -4.37 16.35 14.15
CA LYS A 93 -3.59 16.15 15.36
C LYS A 93 -4.57 15.66 16.43
N GLU A 94 -4.46 14.42 16.86
CA GLU A 94 -4.99 13.98 18.14
C GLU A 94 -3.80 13.54 18.99
N GLU A 95 -3.41 14.46 19.87
CA GLU A 95 -2.68 14.16 21.09
C GLU A 95 -3.48 13.11 21.88
N LEU A 96 -2.77 12.06 22.31
CA LEU A 96 -3.26 11.00 23.18
C LEU A 96 -3.75 11.55 24.53
N PRO A 97 -4.64 10.80 25.22
CA PRO A 97 -4.11 10.06 26.38
C PRO A 97 -4.47 8.57 26.33
N SER A 98 -3.41 7.76 26.28
CA SER A 98 -3.19 6.45 26.92
C SER A 98 -4.41 5.67 27.49
N GLN A 99 -4.68 4.49 26.93
CA GLN A 99 -4.77 3.20 27.65
C GLN A 99 -4.84 2.00 26.68
N SER A 100 -3.74 1.25 26.64
CA SER A 100 -3.54 -0.17 26.34
C SER A 100 -4.74 -1.07 25.92
N LEU A 101 -4.64 -1.75 24.77
CA LEU A 101 -4.40 -3.21 24.60
C LEU A 101 -4.68 -3.64 23.15
N ASP A 102 -3.69 -4.30 22.55
CA ASP A 102 -3.73 -5.20 21.38
C ASP A 102 -4.83 -5.02 20.32
N SER A 103 -4.47 -4.33 19.23
CA SER A 103 -4.98 -4.67 17.90
C SER A 103 -3.89 -4.42 16.87
N LYS A 104 -2.94 -5.35 16.82
CA LYS A 104 -2.18 -5.64 15.59
C LYS A 104 -3.17 -6.23 14.58
N GLY A 105 -4.00 -5.36 14.01
CA GLY A 105 -4.77 -5.68 12.81
C GLY A 105 -3.77 -5.93 11.70
N TYR A 106 -3.79 -7.14 11.14
CA TYR A 106 -2.97 -7.54 10.01
C TYR A 106 -3.17 -6.55 8.85
N PHE A 107 -2.26 -5.59 8.74
CA PHE A 107 -2.14 -4.71 7.59
C PHE A 107 -1.62 -5.57 6.44
N CYS A 108 -2.50 -6.04 5.56
CA CYS A 108 -2.08 -6.67 4.32
C CYS A 108 -1.76 -5.58 3.28
N GLY A 109 -0.73 -4.81 3.58
CA GLY A 109 -0.18 -3.76 2.74
C GLY A 109 1.12 -3.29 3.35
N GLU A 110 2.20 -3.37 2.59
CA GLU A 110 3.49 -2.82 2.99
C GLU A 110 3.32 -1.32 3.28
N GLU A 111 3.96 -0.82 4.34
CA GLU A 111 3.89 0.60 4.69
C GLU A 111 4.42 1.42 3.50
N THR A 112 3.59 2.32 2.97
CA THR A 112 3.95 3.15 1.82
C THR A 112 4.25 4.58 2.24
N MET A 113 5.30 5.15 1.68
CA MET A 113 5.78 6.52 1.90
C MET A 113 5.50 7.37 0.64
N PRO A 114 5.06 8.62 0.79
CA PRO A 114 4.78 9.47 -0.36
C PRO A 114 6.08 9.97 -1.02
N VAL A 115 6.09 9.91 -2.35
CA VAL A 115 7.19 10.39 -3.20
C VAL A 115 6.70 11.59 -4.00
N TYR A 116 7.48 12.65 -3.97
CA TYR A 116 7.21 13.88 -4.69
C TYR A 116 8.27 14.12 -5.77
N GLU A 117 7.89 14.86 -6.80
CA GLU A 117 8.77 15.27 -7.89
C GLU A 117 8.67 16.77 -8.12
N SER A 118 9.80 17.37 -8.47
CA SER A 118 9.89 18.69 -9.06
C SER A 118 10.83 18.65 -10.27
N VAL A 119 10.48 19.36 -11.33
CA VAL A 119 11.35 19.55 -12.50
C VAL A 119 11.45 21.03 -12.79
N PHE A 120 12.68 21.54 -12.80
CA PHE A 120 13.00 22.91 -13.15
C PHE A 120 13.93 22.92 -14.36
N MET A 121 13.75 23.88 -15.27
CA MET A 121 14.53 23.99 -16.49
C MET A 121 15.03 25.42 -16.65
N GLU A 122 16.34 25.59 -16.79
CA GLU A 122 17.01 26.88 -16.94
C GLU A 122 18.20 26.71 -17.90
N ASP A 123 18.31 27.57 -18.92
CA ASP A 123 19.45 27.62 -19.86
C ASP A 123 19.93 26.27 -20.44
N GLY A 124 18.99 25.37 -20.73
CA GLY A 124 19.28 24.04 -21.30
C GLY A 124 19.81 23.01 -20.29
N GLU A 125 19.76 23.36 -19.00
CA GLU A 125 19.96 22.49 -17.86
C GLU A 125 18.59 22.16 -17.23
N THR A 126 18.39 20.89 -16.89
CA THR A 126 17.19 20.39 -16.22
C THR A 126 17.56 19.89 -14.85
N THR A 127 17.01 20.51 -13.82
CA THR A 127 17.13 20.06 -12.43
C THR A 127 15.88 19.28 -12.06
N ARG A 128 16.01 17.96 -11.95
CA ARG A 128 14.95 17.04 -11.50
C ARG A 128 15.20 16.69 -10.05
N LYS A 129 14.17 16.79 -9.21
CA LYS A 129 14.23 16.47 -7.78
C LYS A 129 13.21 15.41 -7.44
N ILE A 130 13.64 14.33 -6.80
CA ILE A 130 12.77 13.27 -6.27
C ILE A 130 12.86 13.31 -4.75
N ALA A 131 11.72 13.39 -4.06
CA ALA A 131 11.68 13.59 -2.62
C ALA A 131 10.85 12.50 -1.93
N LEU A 132 11.38 11.87 -0.89
CA LEU A 132 10.67 10.91 -0.05
C LEU A 132 10.42 11.50 1.34
N GLU A 133 9.17 11.51 1.77
CA GLU A 133 8.80 11.93 3.11
C GLU A 133 8.70 10.72 4.06
N THR A 134 9.47 10.75 5.15
CA THR A 134 9.41 9.74 6.21
C THR A 134 8.68 10.29 7.42
N GLU A 135 7.93 9.43 8.14
CA GLU A 135 7.20 9.86 9.35
C GLU A 135 8.04 9.72 10.63
N ARG A 136 9.04 8.82 10.63
CA ARG A 136 9.88 8.52 11.80
C ARG A 136 11.36 8.32 11.40
N PRO A 137 12.24 9.31 11.59
CA PRO A 137 11.93 10.69 12.00
C PRO A 137 11.17 11.47 10.90
N PRO A 138 10.45 12.54 11.26
CA PRO A 138 9.74 13.39 10.29
C PRO A 138 10.74 14.24 9.49
N GLN A 139 11.12 13.77 8.32
CA GLN A 139 12.07 14.42 7.42
C GLN A 139 11.73 14.11 5.97
N VAL A 140 12.32 14.87 5.05
CA VAL A 140 12.21 14.65 3.62
C VAL A 140 13.60 14.52 3.05
N GLU A 141 13.88 13.37 2.44
CA GLU A 141 15.12 13.11 1.71
C GLU A 141 14.91 13.49 0.26
N VAL A 142 15.72 14.41 -0.27
CA VAL A 142 15.57 15.00 -1.60
C VAL A 142 16.80 14.65 -2.44
N HIS A 143 16.58 13.88 -3.49
CA HIS A 143 17.56 13.51 -4.48
C HIS A 143 17.54 14.53 -5.61
N VAL A 144 18.66 15.22 -5.84
CA VAL A 144 18.75 16.34 -6.78
C VAL A 144 19.64 15.93 -7.95
N TRP A 145 19.06 15.96 -9.16
CA TRP A 145 19.71 15.57 -10.41
C TRP A 145 19.81 16.77 -11.33
N THR A 146 21.02 17.16 -11.68
CA THR A 146 21.28 18.25 -12.64
C THR A 146 21.69 17.65 -13.96
N ILE A 147 20.84 17.82 -14.98
CA ILE A 147 20.96 17.13 -16.28
C ILE A 147 21.18 18.17 -17.37
N ARG A 148 22.29 18.06 -18.09
CA ARG A 148 22.62 18.96 -19.21
C ARG A 148 22.78 18.15 -20.49
N LYS A 149 21.98 18.46 -21.51
CA LYS A 149 21.94 17.69 -22.79
C LYS A 149 21.78 16.17 -22.59
N GLY A 150 21.03 15.75 -21.56
CA GLY A 150 20.79 14.35 -21.22
C GLY A 150 21.90 13.64 -20.43
N ILE A 151 22.96 14.36 -20.05
CA ILE A 151 24.06 13.87 -19.20
C ILE A 151 23.82 14.35 -17.77
N LEU A 152 23.90 13.44 -16.80
CA LEU A 152 23.85 13.79 -15.38
C LEU A 152 25.18 14.46 -14.97
N GLN A 153 25.14 15.78 -14.76
CA GLN A 153 26.31 16.60 -14.41
C GLN A 153 26.57 16.62 -12.91
N HIS A 154 25.50 16.76 -12.12
CA HIS A 154 25.59 16.85 -10.67
C HIS A 154 24.50 16.00 -10.02
N PHE A 155 24.89 15.31 -8.96
CA PHE A 155 24.04 14.43 -8.17
C PHE A 155 24.38 14.61 -6.70
N HIS A 156 23.37 14.92 -5.89
CA HIS A 156 23.51 14.95 -4.45
C HIS A 156 22.17 14.71 -3.74
N ILE A 157 22.26 14.40 -2.46
CA ILE A 157 21.11 14.14 -1.59
C ILE A 157 21.09 15.18 -0.49
N GLU A 158 19.93 15.81 -0.30
CA GLU A 158 19.68 16.79 0.76
C GLU A 158 18.63 16.23 1.73
N LYS A 159 18.72 16.61 3.00
CA LYS A 159 17.68 16.31 4.00
C LYS A 159 17.04 17.60 4.45
N ILE A 160 15.74 17.69 4.28
CA ILE A 160 14.93 18.85 4.61
C ILE A 160 13.96 18.45 5.71
N SER A 161 13.71 19.34 6.68
CA SER A 161 12.67 19.09 7.66
C SER A 161 11.30 19.09 7.00
N LYS A 162 10.38 18.26 7.49
CA LYS A 162 9.02 18.21 6.95
C LYS A 162 8.32 19.57 6.91
N ARG A 163 8.53 20.40 7.94
CA ARG A 163 7.94 21.75 8.02
C ARG A 163 8.42 22.66 6.89
N MET A 164 9.73 22.66 6.62
CA MET A 164 10.30 23.44 5.52
C MET A 164 9.85 22.92 4.16
N PHE A 165 9.71 21.59 4.02
CA PHE A 165 9.22 20.99 2.78
C PHE A 165 7.76 21.37 2.46
N GLU A 166 6.91 21.52 3.48
CA GLU A 166 5.50 21.93 3.31
C GLU A 166 5.35 23.34 2.67
N GLU A 167 6.38 24.19 2.75
CA GLU A 167 6.42 25.52 2.12
C GLU A 167 6.84 25.45 0.63
N LEU A 168 7.39 24.32 0.17
CA LEU A 168 7.91 24.14 -1.19
C LEU A 168 6.81 23.66 -2.15
N HIS A 169 6.00 24.60 -2.64
CA HIS A 169 4.84 24.30 -3.50
C HIS A 169 5.17 23.76 -4.90
N HIS A 170 6.44 23.76 -5.31
CA HIS A 170 6.85 23.25 -6.62
C HIS A 170 6.96 21.71 -6.66
N PHE A 171 6.97 21.05 -5.50
CA PHE A 171 6.93 19.60 -5.41
C PHE A 171 5.51 19.06 -5.57
N LYS A 172 5.35 18.07 -6.45
CA LYS A 172 4.08 17.40 -6.72
C LYS A 172 4.15 15.94 -6.28
N LEU A 173 3.13 15.45 -5.58
CA LEU A 173 3.03 14.04 -5.24
C LEU A 173 2.89 13.22 -6.52
N VAL A 174 3.81 12.30 -6.78
CA VAL A 174 3.83 11.47 -8.00
C VAL A 174 3.42 10.03 -7.74
N THR A 175 3.80 9.47 -6.58
CA THR A 175 3.45 8.10 -6.21
C THR A 175 3.53 7.89 -4.70
N ARG A 176 3.12 6.70 -4.26
CA ARG A 176 3.47 6.17 -2.94
C ARG A 176 4.30 4.92 -3.18
N THR A 177 5.46 4.86 -2.56
CA THR A 177 6.41 3.75 -2.71
C THR A 177 6.59 3.02 -1.38
N THR A 178 7.22 1.86 -1.40
CA THR A 178 7.58 1.11 -0.19
C THR A 178 9.05 1.35 0.16
N LEU A 179 9.46 0.98 1.37
CA LEU A 179 10.88 1.05 1.75
C LEU A 179 11.75 0.17 0.85
N SER A 180 11.23 -1.00 0.45
CA SER A 180 11.90 -1.91 -0.49
C SER A 180 12.13 -1.27 -1.85
N GLN A 181 11.10 -0.68 -2.46
CA GLN A 181 11.25 0.02 -3.75
C GLN A 181 12.13 1.26 -3.64
N TRP A 182 12.04 2.02 -2.55
CA TRP A 182 12.95 3.15 -2.32
C TRP A 182 14.41 2.72 -2.25
N LYS A 183 14.69 1.59 -1.60
CA LYS A 183 16.04 1.04 -1.53
C LYS A 183 16.57 0.63 -2.91
N ILE A 184 15.74 -0.01 -3.74
CA ILE A 184 16.12 -0.35 -5.13
C ILE A 184 16.41 0.92 -5.92
N PHE A 185 15.59 1.96 -5.76
CA PHE A 185 15.81 3.26 -6.38
C PHE A 185 17.14 3.88 -5.96
N THR A 186 17.45 3.97 -4.65
CA THR A 186 18.71 4.61 -4.20
C THR A 186 19.95 3.82 -4.60
N GLU A 187 19.88 2.48 -4.61
CA GLU A 187 20.96 1.62 -5.11
C GLU A 187 21.18 1.78 -6.62
N GLY A 188 20.10 1.78 -7.42
CA GLY A 188 20.17 1.98 -8.87
C GLY A 188 20.64 3.38 -9.25
N GLU A 189 20.23 4.39 -8.48
CA GLU A 189 20.67 5.77 -8.64
C GLU A 189 22.17 5.92 -8.44
N ALA A 190 22.74 5.31 -7.38
CA ALA A 190 24.17 5.35 -7.13
C ALA A 190 24.98 4.73 -8.29
N GLN A 191 24.47 3.64 -8.87
CA GLN A 191 25.07 3.01 -10.05
C GLN A 191 24.99 3.91 -11.29
N ILE A 192 23.82 4.50 -11.54
CA ILE A 192 23.60 5.41 -12.66
C ILE A 192 24.47 6.66 -12.53
N SER A 193 24.60 7.23 -11.33
CA SER A 193 25.48 8.37 -11.04
C SER A 193 26.93 8.10 -11.45
N GLN A 194 27.44 6.89 -11.17
CA GLN A 194 28.77 6.48 -11.63
C GLN A 194 28.84 6.34 -13.16
N MET A 195 27.87 5.68 -13.78
CA MET A 195 27.85 5.41 -15.23
C MET A 195 27.61 6.66 -16.10
N CYS A 196 26.82 7.62 -15.64
CA CYS A 196 26.41 8.81 -16.41
C CYS A 196 27.49 9.88 -16.53
N SER A 197 28.65 9.70 -15.89
CA SER A 197 29.72 10.72 -15.84
C SER A 197 30.21 11.15 -17.23
N SER A 198 30.06 10.29 -18.25
CA SER A 198 30.56 10.56 -19.61
C SER A 198 29.58 10.19 -20.74
N ARG A 199 28.34 9.79 -20.43
CA ARG A 199 27.34 9.39 -21.43
C ARG A 199 25.94 9.93 -21.11
N VAL A 200 25.13 10.03 -22.15
CA VAL A 200 23.69 10.36 -22.02
C VAL A 200 22.98 9.21 -21.32
N CYS A 201 22.15 9.51 -20.32
CA CYS A 201 21.48 8.47 -19.51
C CYS A 201 20.02 8.83 -19.15
N ARG A 202 19.38 9.60 -20.04
CA ARG A 202 18.02 10.10 -19.84
C ARG A 202 17.03 8.95 -19.60
N THR A 203 17.11 7.90 -20.41
CA THR A 203 16.25 6.71 -20.31
C THR A 203 16.45 5.94 -19.02
N GLU A 204 17.70 5.80 -18.57
CA GLU A 204 18.06 5.10 -17.35
C GLU A 204 17.51 5.82 -16.12
N LEU A 205 17.57 7.16 -16.10
CA LEU A 205 16.95 7.96 -15.03
C LEU A 205 15.42 7.88 -15.05
N GLU A 206 14.79 7.82 -16.23
CA GLU A 206 13.35 7.64 -16.35
C GLU A 206 12.90 6.25 -15.86
N ASP A 207 13.62 5.19 -16.24
CA ASP A 207 13.33 3.82 -15.80
C ASP A 207 13.60 3.63 -14.31
N LEU A 208 14.63 4.29 -13.78
CA LEU A 208 14.90 4.32 -12.34
C LEU A 208 13.71 4.91 -11.56
N VAL A 209 13.13 6.02 -12.02
CA VAL A 209 11.96 6.61 -11.35
C VAL A 209 10.73 5.69 -11.43
N LYS A 210 10.59 4.89 -12.50
CA LYS A 210 9.47 3.93 -12.63
C LYS A 210 9.49 2.85 -11.54
N VAL A 211 10.66 2.49 -10.99
CA VAL A 211 10.79 1.55 -9.86
C VAL A 211 9.97 2.00 -8.64
N LEU A 212 9.80 3.31 -8.46
CA LEU A 212 9.03 3.86 -7.33
C LEU A 212 7.52 3.67 -7.45
N TYR A 213 7.03 3.27 -8.63
CA TYR A 213 5.62 3.01 -8.85
C TYR A 213 5.33 1.55 -8.50
N LEU A 214 4.46 1.35 -7.52
CA LEU A 214 3.98 0.03 -7.17
C LEU A 214 3.16 -0.52 -8.33
N GLU A 215 3.59 -1.62 -8.92
CA GLU A 215 2.77 -2.36 -9.87
C GLU A 215 1.47 -2.75 -9.15
N ARG A 216 0.35 -2.29 -9.70
CA ARG A 216 -0.97 -2.66 -9.20
C ARG A 216 -1.14 -4.15 -9.51
N SER A 217 -0.80 -5.01 -8.56
CA SER A 217 -1.11 -6.43 -8.67
C SER A 217 -2.62 -6.58 -8.81
N GLU A 218 -3.08 -6.86 -10.03
CA GLU A 218 -4.41 -7.40 -10.31
C GLU A 218 -4.50 -8.82 -9.76
N LYS A 219 -4.36 -8.97 -8.45
CA LYS A 219 -4.77 -10.16 -7.72
C LYS A 219 -5.44 -9.69 -6.46
N GLY A 220 -6.74 -9.43 -6.63
CA GLY A 220 -7.68 -9.67 -5.54
C GLY A 220 -7.43 -11.09 -5.05
N HIS A 221 -7.01 -11.19 -3.80
CA HIS A 221 -7.27 -12.24 -2.82
C HIS A 221 -6.45 -11.82 -1.58
N CYS A 222 -7.12 -11.10 -0.69
CA CYS A 222 -6.89 -11.16 0.74
C CYS A 222 -8.25 -11.49 1.36
#